data_AF-Q70BV5-F1
#
_entry.id   AF-Q70BV5-F1
#
_cell.length_a   1.000
_cell.length_b   1.000
_cell.length_c   1.000
_cell.angle_alpha   90.00
_cell.angle_beta   90.00
_cell.angle_gamma   90.00
#
_symmetry.space_group_name_H-M   'P 1'
#
loop_
_entity.id
_entity.type
_entity.pdbx_description
1 polymer ?
#
loop_
_entity_poly.entity_id
_entity_poly.type
_entity_poly.pdbx_seq_one_letter_code
_entity_poly.pdbx_strand_id
1 'polypeptide(L)'
;YGAPTITNDGVTIAKAIELEDHYENMGAKLVAEAASKTNDIAGDGTTTATVLTQAIVQEGMKNVVAGANPVGIRRGIEKATQAAVDQLHKNSHEVSSRDQIAQVASISSASKEIGDLIAEAMEKVGKDGVITIEDSRGIETELSVVEGMQFDRGYLSQYMVTDNDKMEADLENPYILITDKKISNIQDILPMLQEIVKEGRSLLIIADDVTGEALPTLVLNKIRGTFNVVAVKAPGFGDRRKEQLADIAALTGGTVISEDLGLELKDTQLSQLGQARRVTITKDSTTIVDGSGAKEAIQERVDTIRKQIEDTLLT
;
A
#
# COMPACT_ATOMS: atom_id res chain seq x y z
N TYR A 1 7.64 23.09 -13.90
CA TYR A 1 7.38 23.55 -15.28
C TYR A 1 6.43 22.56 -15.91
N GLY A 2 5.22 22.98 -16.23
CA GLY A 2 4.12 22.13 -16.69
C GLY A 2 2.80 22.92 -16.65
N ALA A 3 1.69 22.28 -17.03
CA ALA A 3 0.37 22.84 -16.78
C ALA A 3 0.12 22.95 -15.27
N PRO A 4 -0.64 23.96 -14.80
CA PRO A 4 -0.96 24.08 -13.39
C PRO A 4 -1.80 22.89 -12.92
N THR A 5 -1.45 22.33 -11.75
CA THR A 5 -2.26 21.30 -11.10
C THR A 5 -3.46 21.96 -10.44
N ILE A 6 -4.67 21.53 -10.80
CA ILE A 6 -5.91 21.94 -10.16
C ILE A 6 -6.31 20.82 -9.20
N THR A 7 -6.41 21.13 -7.92
CA THR A 7 -6.76 20.13 -6.90
C THR A 7 -7.66 20.74 -5.83
N ASN A 8 -8.57 19.91 -5.32
CA ASN A 8 -9.37 20.19 -4.14
C ASN A 8 -8.88 19.38 -2.92
N ASP A 9 -7.79 18.62 -3.06
CA ASP A 9 -7.23 17.80 -1.99
C ASP A 9 -6.39 18.64 -1.02
N GLY A 10 -6.79 18.60 0.26
CA GLY A 10 -6.12 19.32 1.34
C GLY A 10 -4.68 18.88 1.59
N VAL A 11 -4.33 17.61 1.35
CA VAL A 11 -2.94 17.13 1.56
C VAL A 11 -2.01 17.71 0.51
N THR A 12 -2.42 17.62 -0.75
CA THR A 12 -1.65 18.15 -1.87
C THR A 12 -1.42 19.66 -1.69
N ILE A 13 -2.45 20.40 -1.27
CA ILE A 13 -2.34 21.82 -0.97
C ILE A 13 -1.40 22.05 0.23
N ALA A 14 -1.60 21.35 1.34
CA ALA A 14 -0.80 21.52 2.56
C ALA A 14 0.70 21.24 2.33
N LYS A 15 1.03 20.25 1.51
CA LYS A 15 2.42 19.93 1.14
C LYS A 15 3.07 21.01 0.28
N ALA A 16 2.29 21.63 -0.62
CA ALA A 16 2.76 22.68 -1.53
C ALA A 16 2.96 24.05 -0.86
N ILE A 17 2.36 24.30 0.32
CA ILE A 17 2.52 25.56 1.03
C ILE A 17 3.95 25.69 1.59
N GLU A 18 4.61 26.76 1.20
CA GLU A 18 5.91 27.19 1.72
C GLU A 18 5.91 28.70 1.87
N LEU A 19 6.30 29.18 3.06
CA LEU A 19 6.33 30.61 3.38
C LEU A 19 7.78 31.11 3.40
N GLU A 20 7.98 32.37 2.99
CA GLU A 20 9.31 32.99 2.96
C GLU A 20 9.89 33.18 4.36
N ASP A 21 9.05 33.56 5.34
CA ASP A 21 9.48 33.68 6.74
C ASP A 21 9.66 32.30 7.37
N HIS A 22 10.84 32.09 7.97
CA HIS A 22 11.20 30.78 8.52
C HIS A 22 10.34 30.36 9.71
N TYR A 23 9.90 31.30 10.56
CA TYR A 23 9.08 30.99 11.73
C TYR A 23 7.63 30.68 11.33
N GLU A 24 7.08 31.47 10.42
CA GLU A 24 5.75 31.20 9.85
C GLU A 24 5.74 29.87 9.08
N ASN A 25 6.77 29.61 8.27
CA ASN A 25 6.90 28.37 7.52
C ASN A 25 7.00 27.16 8.47
N MET A 26 7.75 27.27 9.56
CA MET A 26 7.82 26.21 10.58
C MET A 26 6.43 25.90 11.17
N GLY A 27 5.64 26.93 11.48
CA GLY A 27 4.25 26.76 11.92
C GLY A 27 3.38 26.07 10.87
N ALA A 28 3.47 26.50 9.62
CA ALA A 28 2.74 25.88 8.51
C ALA A 28 3.11 24.41 8.31
N LYS A 29 4.40 24.05 8.38
CA LYS A 29 4.85 22.65 8.25
C LYS A 29 4.37 21.75 9.39
N LEU A 30 4.26 22.27 10.62
CA LEU A 30 3.68 21.50 11.74
C LEU A 30 2.20 21.16 11.50
N VAL A 31 1.42 22.10 10.94
CA VAL A 31 0.01 21.85 10.60
C VAL A 31 -0.09 20.88 9.41
N ALA A 32 0.77 21.04 8.40
CA ALA A 32 0.83 20.12 7.26
C ALA A 32 1.17 18.69 7.69
N GLU A 33 2.05 18.51 8.69
CA GLU A 33 2.35 17.19 9.25
C GLU A 33 1.13 16.54 9.92
N ALA A 34 0.34 17.31 10.67
CA ALA A 34 -0.90 16.82 11.29
C ALA A 34 -1.94 16.40 10.24
N ALA A 35 -2.09 17.19 9.16
CA ALA A 35 -2.97 16.85 8.04
C ALA A 35 -2.48 15.58 7.31
N SER A 36 -1.18 15.49 7.01
CA SER A 36 -0.61 14.31 6.34
C SER A 36 -0.81 13.04 7.15
N LYS A 37 -0.52 13.06 8.47
CA LYS A 37 -0.74 11.89 9.33
C LYS A 37 -2.20 11.48 9.42
N THR A 38 -3.13 12.45 9.36
CA THR A 38 -4.57 12.14 9.33
C THR A 38 -4.92 11.38 8.06
N ASN A 39 -4.39 11.82 6.91
CA ASN A 39 -4.57 11.12 5.64
C ASN A 39 -3.98 9.71 5.66
N ASP A 40 -2.77 9.56 6.18
CA ASP A 40 -2.08 8.27 6.21
C ASP A 40 -2.85 7.21 7.03
N ILE A 41 -3.60 7.64 8.04
CA ILE A 41 -4.36 6.74 8.93
C ILE A 41 -5.81 6.55 8.45
N ALA A 42 -6.48 7.61 8.01
CA ALA A 42 -7.91 7.61 7.74
C ALA A 42 -8.28 7.69 6.25
N GLY A 43 -7.34 8.09 5.37
CA GLY A 43 -7.56 8.27 3.94
C GLY A 43 -8.34 9.54 3.53
N ASP A 44 -8.87 10.30 4.50
CA ASP A 44 -9.63 11.54 4.29
C ASP A 44 -9.57 12.41 5.58
N GLY A 45 -10.13 13.62 5.56
CA GLY A 45 -10.32 14.48 6.73
C GLY A 45 -9.22 15.51 6.94
N THR A 46 -8.36 15.71 5.94
CA THR A 46 -7.17 16.58 6.03
C THR A 46 -7.53 18.04 6.24
N THR A 47 -8.53 18.53 5.49
CA THR A 47 -9.13 19.85 5.69
C THR A 47 -9.70 20.02 7.09
N THR A 48 -10.43 19.02 7.60
CA THR A 48 -11.01 19.05 8.94
C THR A 48 -9.92 19.10 10.01
N ALA A 49 -8.88 18.30 9.87
CA ALA A 49 -7.73 18.31 10.78
C ALA A 49 -7.06 19.69 10.80
N THR A 50 -6.79 20.29 9.64
CA THR A 50 -6.19 21.63 9.53
C THR A 50 -7.04 22.70 10.22
N VAL A 51 -8.35 22.73 9.97
CA VAL A 51 -9.27 23.72 10.58
C VAL A 51 -9.36 23.55 12.10
N LEU A 52 -9.45 22.31 12.59
CA LEU A 52 -9.46 22.03 14.02
C LEU A 52 -8.14 22.41 14.69
N THR A 53 -7.00 22.09 14.06
CA THR A 53 -5.69 22.50 14.56
C THR A 53 -5.59 24.02 14.64
N GLN A 54 -6.03 24.74 13.61
CA GLN A 54 -6.05 26.21 13.63
C GLN A 54 -6.88 26.75 14.79
N ALA A 55 -8.10 26.25 14.99
CA ALA A 55 -8.99 26.69 16.05
C ALA A 55 -8.41 26.43 17.45
N ILE A 56 -7.84 25.24 17.67
CA ILE A 56 -7.21 24.86 18.96
C ILE A 56 -5.99 25.74 19.23
N VAL A 57 -5.14 25.98 18.24
CA VAL A 57 -3.96 26.84 18.39
C VAL A 57 -4.36 28.27 18.68
N GLN A 58 -5.32 28.83 17.94
CA GLN A 58 -5.77 30.21 18.11
C GLN A 58 -6.35 30.46 19.50
N GLU A 59 -7.28 29.61 19.95
CA GLU A 59 -7.88 29.74 21.28
C GLU A 59 -6.88 29.39 22.40
N GLY A 60 -5.99 28.41 22.17
CA GLY A 60 -4.92 28.08 23.10
C GLY A 60 -3.98 29.27 23.33
N MET A 61 -3.50 29.89 22.24
CA MET A 61 -2.60 31.05 22.30
C MET A 61 -3.25 32.24 22.99
N LYS A 62 -4.54 32.50 22.73
CA LYS A 62 -5.29 33.57 23.41
C LYS A 62 -5.32 33.39 24.94
N ASN A 63 -5.52 32.16 25.41
CA ASN A 63 -5.52 31.84 26.84
C ASN A 63 -4.11 31.92 27.45
N VAL A 64 -3.07 31.50 26.71
CA VAL A 64 -1.68 31.64 27.15
C VAL A 64 -1.29 33.12 27.30
N VAL A 65 -1.64 33.96 26.34
CA VAL A 65 -1.41 35.42 26.40
C VAL A 65 -2.17 36.06 27.57
N ALA A 66 -3.34 35.52 27.94
CA ALA A 66 -4.08 35.93 29.12
C ALA A 66 -3.46 35.44 30.46
N GLY A 67 -2.33 34.75 30.43
CA GLY A 67 -1.56 34.33 31.61
C GLY A 67 -1.89 32.92 32.13
N ALA A 68 -2.70 32.14 31.41
CA ALA A 68 -2.97 30.76 31.79
C ALA A 68 -1.75 29.85 31.53
N ASN A 69 -1.57 28.83 32.37
CA ASN A 69 -0.45 27.90 32.27
C ASN A 69 -0.60 26.99 31.02
N PRO A 70 0.35 27.03 30.06
CA PRO A 70 0.29 26.21 28.84
C PRO A 70 0.19 24.70 29.10
N VAL A 71 0.84 24.20 30.16
CA VAL A 71 0.80 22.78 30.53
C VAL A 71 -0.60 22.38 30.99
N GLY A 72 -1.27 23.27 31.73
CA GLY A 72 -2.65 23.07 32.17
C GLY A 72 -3.63 23.06 30.99
N ILE A 73 -3.48 24.00 30.06
CA ILE A 73 -4.28 24.08 28.83
C ILE A 73 -4.13 22.79 28.03
N ARG A 74 -2.88 22.37 27.75
CA ARG A 74 -2.62 21.14 27.00
C ARG A 74 -3.29 19.93 27.64
N ARG A 75 -3.14 19.74 28.96
CA ARG A 75 -3.77 18.63 29.69
C ARG A 75 -5.29 18.69 29.62
N GLY A 76 -5.87 19.89 29.62
CA GLY A 76 -7.30 20.11 29.43
C GLY A 76 -7.76 19.68 28.04
N ILE A 77 -7.02 20.08 27.00
CA ILE A 77 -7.28 19.69 25.61
C ILE A 77 -7.22 18.16 25.47
N GLU A 78 -6.18 17.50 25.96
CA GLU A 78 -6.04 16.03 25.88
C GLU A 78 -7.24 15.31 26.50
N LYS A 79 -7.71 15.75 27.68
CA LYS A 79 -8.89 15.18 28.33
C LYS A 79 -10.19 15.45 27.56
N ALA A 80 -10.37 16.65 27.03
CA ALA A 80 -11.54 17.02 26.25
C ALA A 80 -11.59 16.21 24.95
N THR A 81 -10.45 16.04 24.27
CA THR A 81 -10.33 15.21 23.09
C THR A 81 -10.68 13.75 23.39
N GLN A 82 -10.18 13.19 24.49
CA GLN A 82 -10.54 11.81 24.86
C GLN A 82 -12.04 11.65 25.07
N ALA A 83 -12.66 12.56 25.83
CA ALA A 83 -14.11 12.52 26.05
C ALA A 83 -14.91 12.69 24.74
N ALA A 84 -14.43 13.52 23.82
CA ALA A 84 -15.04 13.68 22.50
C ALA A 84 -14.92 12.40 21.67
N VAL A 85 -13.75 11.75 21.64
CA VAL A 85 -13.52 10.47 20.95
C VAL A 85 -14.43 9.37 21.52
N ASP A 86 -14.51 9.25 22.84
CA ASP A 86 -15.39 8.27 23.50
C ASP A 86 -16.86 8.48 23.12
N GLN A 87 -17.29 9.74 22.98
CA GLN A 87 -18.65 10.05 22.55
C GLN A 87 -18.86 9.79 21.05
N LEU A 88 -17.86 10.04 20.21
CA LEU A 88 -17.91 9.72 18.78
C LEU A 88 -18.06 8.21 18.56
N HIS A 89 -17.34 7.37 19.33
CA HIS A 89 -17.52 5.92 19.29
C HIS A 89 -18.93 5.47 19.70
N LYS A 90 -19.57 6.16 20.65
CA LYS A 90 -20.96 5.86 21.03
C LYS A 90 -21.98 6.30 19.98
N ASN A 91 -21.64 7.33 19.21
CA ASN A 91 -22.49 7.87 18.15
C ASN A 91 -22.22 7.20 16.79
N SER A 92 -21.22 6.32 16.68
CA SER A 92 -20.89 5.67 15.43
C SER A 92 -21.97 4.66 15.04
N HIS A 93 -22.15 4.48 13.74
CA HIS A 93 -23.10 3.54 13.18
C HIS A 93 -22.36 2.60 12.24
N GLU A 94 -22.58 1.30 12.36
CA GLU A 94 -21.98 0.34 11.45
C GLU A 94 -22.64 0.44 10.07
N VAL A 95 -21.80 0.60 9.04
CA VAL A 95 -22.22 0.63 7.64
C VAL A 95 -22.31 -0.81 7.14
N SER A 96 -23.51 -1.24 6.75
CA SER A 96 -23.76 -2.63 6.32
C SER A 96 -24.51 -2.76 5.01
N SER A 97 -25.21 -1.71 4.57
CA SER A 97 -25.95 -1.72 3.30
C SER A 97 -25.15 -1.08 2.17
N ARG A 98 -25.35 -1.60 0.96
CA ARG A 98 -24.84 -1.02 -0.30
C ARG A 98 -25.15 0.47 -0.39
N ASP A 99 -26.37 0.88 -0.07
CA ASP A 99 -26.80 2.28 -0.15
C ASP A 99 -26.04 3.19 0.82
N GLN A 100 -25.76 2.72 2.03
CA GLN A 100 -24.93 3.47 2.99
C GLN A 100 -23.48 3.57 2.52
N ILE A 101 -22.91 2.50 1.94
CA ILE A 101 -21.55 2.52 1.35
C ILE A 101 -21.51 3.54 0.22
N ALA A 102 -22.48 3.49 -0.70
CA ALA A 102 -22.59 4.43 -1.81
C ALA A 102 -22.69 5.88 -1.31
N GLN A 103 -23.47 6.11 -0.25
CA GLN A 103 -23.62 7.44 0.34
C GLN A 103 -22.30 7.95 0.93
N VAL A 104 -21.59 7.14 1.71
CA VAL A 104 -20.29 7.53 2.30
C VAL A 104 -19.26 7.82 1.20
N ALA A 105 -19.15 6.93 0.22
CA ALA A 105 -18.24 7.09 -0.91
C ALA A 105 -18.58 8.31 -1.77
N SER A 106 -19.88 8.59 -1.98
CA SER A 106 -20.33 9.77 -2.73
C SER A 106 -19.99 11.09 -2.03
N ILE A 107 -20.09 11.11 -0.69
CA ILE A 107 -19.76 12.31 0.11
C ILE A 107 -18.25 12.55 0.05
N SER A 108 -17.44 11.52 0.25
CA SER A 108 -15.98 11.64 0.24
C SER A 108 -15.42 12.01 -1.14
N SER A 109 -15.94 11.40 -2.21
CA SER A 109 -15.54 11.72 -3.59
C SER A 109 -16.22 12.97 -4.19
N ALA A 110 -17.20 13.56 -3.49
CA ALA A 110 -18.10 14.58 -4.01
C ALA A 110 -18.79 14.20 -5.35
N SER A 111 -18.95 12.90 -5.63
CA SER A 111 -19.53 12.39 -6.86
C SER A 111 -20.41 11.17 -6.59
N LYS A 112 -21.68 11.26 -7.00
CA LYS A 112 -22.63 10.15 -6.85
C LYS A 112 -22.24 8.95 -7.72
N GLU A 113 -21.78 9.20 -8.94
CA GLU A 113 -21.36 8.16 -9.88
C GLU A 113 -20.20 7.33 -9.32
N ILE A 114 -19.18 7.99 -8.76
CA ILE A 114 -18.05 7.31 -8.11
C ILE A 114 -18.52 6.52 -6.88
N GLY A 115 -19.43 7.09 -6.08
CA GLY A 115 -19.98 6.39 -4.93
C GLY A 115 -20.75 5.12 -5.31
N ASP A 116 -21.55 5.18 -6.37
CA ASP A 116 -22.28 4.02 -6.90
C ASP A 116 -21.33 2.93 -7.43
N LEU A 117 -20.25 3.32 -8.13
CA LEU A 117 -19.21 2.39 -8.61
C LEU A 117 -18.45 1.71 -7.46
N ILE A 118 -18.08 2.47 -6.42
CA ILE A 118 -17.40 1.92 -5.24
C ILE A 118 -18.32 0.93 -4.51
N ALA A 119 -19.61 1.26 -4.38
CA ALA A 119 -20.57 0.36 -3.75
C ALA A 119 -20.76 -0.94 -4.55
N GLU A 120 -20.82 -0.86 -5.88
CA GLU A 120 -20.87 -2.04 -6.75
C GLU A 120 -19.59 -2.89 -6.64
N ALA A 121 -18.41 -2.25 -6.58
CA ALA A 121 -17.15 -2.94 -6.38
C ALA A 121 -17.11 -3.68 -5.04
N MET A 122 -17.48 -3.00 -3.95
CA MET A 122 -17.53 -3.59 -2.60
C MET A 122 -18.53 -4.74 -2.50
N GLU A 123 -19.65 -4.69 -3.22
CA GLU A 123 -20.63 -5.77 -3.26
C GLU A 123 -20.10 -7.02 -3.98
N LYS A 124 -19.32 -6.84 -5.06
CA LYS A 124 -18.73 -7.97 -5.82
C LYS A 124 -17.55 -8.61 -5.11
N VAL A 125 -16.66 -7.81 -4.50
CA VAL A 125 -15.42 -8.31 -3.87
C VAL A 125 -15.63 -8.67 -2.38
N GLY A 126 -16.67 -8.12 -1.75
CA GLY A 126 -16.96 -8.33 -0.33
C GLY A 126 -16.20 -7.37 0.59
N LYS A 127 -16.45 -7.49 1.91
CA LYS A 127 -15.91 -6.56 2.94
C LYS A 127 -14.38 -6.58 3.02
N ASP A 128 -13.76 -7.72 2.75
CA ASP A 128 -12.30 -7.92 2.79
C ASP A 128 -11.65 -7.79 1.40
N GLY A 129 -12.41 -7.27 0.44
CA GLY A 129 -11.97 -7.08 -0.93
C GLY A 129 -10.99 -5.91 -1.09
N VAL A 130 -10.03 -6.09 -1.99
CA VAL A 130 -9.09 -5.02 -2.37
C VAL A 130 -9.62 -4.37 -3.66
N ILE A 131 -9.77 -3.05 -3.63
CA ILE A 131 -10.15 -2.26 -4.81
C ILE A 131 -8.91 -1.48 -5.25
N THR A 132 -8.54 -1.63 -6.53
CA THR A 132 -7.46 -0.87 -7.17
C THR A 132 -8.05 0.09 -8.20
N ILE A 133 -7.38 1.22 -8.40
CA ILE A 133 -7.77 2.24 -9.39
C ILE A 133 -6.73 2.21 -10.51
N GLU A 134 -7.19 2.18 -11.75
CA GLU A 134 -6.33 2.19 -12.94
C GLU A 134 -6.78 3.29 -13.92
N ASP A 135 -5.81 3.90 -14.59
CA ASP A 135 -6.09 4.87 -15.64
C ASP A 135 -6.68 4.14 -16.86
N SER A 136 -7.94 4.41 -17.15
CA SER A 136 -8.61 3.89 -18.34
C SER A 136 -7.99 4.49 -19.61
N ARG A 137 -7.85 3.67 -20.65
CA ARG A 137 -7.52 4.15 -22.02
C ARG A 137 -8.76 4.70 -22.73
N GLY A 138 -9.95 4.41 -22.21
CA GLY A 138 -11.23 4.89 -22.71
C GLY A 138 -11.67 6.19 -22.06
N ILE A 139 -12.86 6.66 -22.45
CA ILE A 139 -13.50 7.85 -21.86
C ILE A 139 -14.33 7.46 -20.62
N GLU A 140 -14.79 6.21 -20.57
CA GLU A 140 -15.65 5.70 -19.50
C GLU A 140 -14.84 5.06 -18.36
N THR A 141 -15.37 5.17 -17.15
CA THR A 141 -14.87 4.44 -15.97
C THR A 141 -15.48 3.05 -15.96
N GLU A 142 -14.64 2.02 -16.03
CA GLU A 142 -15.06 0.63 -16.04
C GLU A 142 -14.75 -0.05 -14.71
N LEU A 143 -15.62 -0.98 -14.30
CA LEU A 143 -15.42 -1.83 -13.13
C LEU A 143 -15.18 -3.27 -13.58
N SER A 144 -13.97 -3.78 -13.35
CA SER A 144 -13.60 -5.18 -13.59
C SER A 144 -13.20 -5.86 -12.30
N VAL A 145 -13.72 -7.07 -12.07
CA VAL A 145 -13.27 -7.94 -10.98
C VAL A 145 -12.27 -8.94 -11.56
N VAL A 146 -11.06 -8.92 -11.03
CA VAL A 146 -9.97 -9.83 -11.43
C VAL A 146 -9.41 -10.53 -10.21
N GLU A 147 -8.77 -11.67 -10.42
CA GLU A 147 -8.08 -12.39 -9.36
C GLU A 147 -6.84 -11.61 -8.92
N GLY A 148 -6.64 -11.47 -7.62
CA GLY A 148 -5.55 -10.67 -7.07
C GLY A 148 -5.33 -10.92 -5.60
N MET A 149 -4.27 -10.33 -5.05
CA MET A 149 -3.90 -10.46 -3.65
C MET A 149 -3.17 -9.21 -3.17
N GLN A 150 -3.40 -8.84 -1.91
CA GLN A 150 -2.62 -7.82 -1.22
C GLN A 150 -2.02 -8.39 0.06
N PHE A 151 -0.82 -7.95 0.39
CA PHE A 151 -0.19 -8.24 1.68
C PHE A 151 0.59 -7.01 2.21
N ASP A 152 0.70 -6.92 3.54
CA ASP A 152 1.23 -5.75 4.26
C ASP A 152 2.76 -5.74 4.32
N ARG A 153 3.40 -5.75 3.15
CA ARG A 153 4.84 -5.55 2.98
C ARG A 153 5.06 -4.61 1.81
N GLY A 154 5.68 -3.46 2.07
CA GLY A 154 6.07 -2.53 1.02
C GLY A 154 7.51 -2.70 0.53
N TYR A 155 7.94 -1.76 -0.30
CA TYR A 155 9.28 -1.74 -0.87
C TYR A 155 10.37 -1.61 0.21
N LEU A 156 11.51 -2.27 0.00
CA LEU A 156 12.66 -2.17 0.91
C LEU A 156 13.38 -0.82 0.85
N SER A 157 13.21 -0.08 -0.25
CA SER A 157 13.84 1.24 -0.43
C SER A 157 12.94 2.17 -1.24
N GLN A 158 12.78 3.40 -0.78
CA GLN A 158 12.04 4.46 -1.50
C GLN A 158 12.64 4.76 -2.87
N TYR A 159 13.91 4.46 -3.10
CA TYR A 159 14.57 4.62 -4.39
C TYR A 159 14.14 3.57 -5.45
N MET A 160 13.27 2.62 -5.08
CA MET A 160 12.69 1.65 -6.02
C MET A 160 11.34 2.08 -6.60
N VAL A 161 10.80 3.20 -6.11
CA VAL A 161 9.54 3.82 -6.56
C VAL A 161 9.62 4.18 -8.05
N THR A 162 8.51 4.01 -8.77
CA THR A 162 8.38 4.42 -10.18
C THR A 162 7.70 5.78 -10.29
N ASP A 163 6.71 6.04 -9.45
CA ASP A 163 5.99 7.31 -9.35
C ASP A 163 6.38 8.04 -8.06
N ASN A 164 7.24 9.06 -8.19
CA ASN A 164 7.73 9.83 -7.04
C ASN A 164 6.66 10.75 -6.42
N ASP A 165 5.58 11.05 -7.14
CA ASP A 165 4.52 11.92 -6.63
C ASP A 165 3.60 11.12 -5.71
N LYS A 166 3.24 9.90 -6.13
CA LYS A 166 2.42 8.97 -5.34
C LYS A 166 3.22 8.14 -4.35
N MET A 167 4.54 8.09 -4.49
CA MET A 167 5.44 7.24 -3.72
C MET A 167 5.09 5.74 -3.85
N GLU A 168 4.78 5.30 -5.07
CA GLU A 168 4.44 3.91 -5.40
C GLU A 168 5.34 3.34 -6.51
N ALA A 169 5.61 2.04 -6.43
CA ALA A 169 6.26 1.30 -7.50
C ALA A 169 5.20 0.50 -8.27
N ASP A 170 4.94 0.92 -9.50
CA ASP A 170 4.07 0.26 -10.46
C ASP A 170 4.89 -0.55 -11.44
N LEU A 171 4.67 -1.86 -11.43
CA LEU A 171 5.30 -2.81 -12.34
C LEU A 171 4.24 -3.37 -13.29
N GLU A 172 4.38 -3.07 -14.58
CA GLU A 172 3.56 -3.65 -15.64
C GLU A 172 4.19 -4.95 -16.17
N ASN A 173 3.36 -5.99 -16.31
CA ASN A 173 3.72 -7.35 -16.71
C ASN A 173 5.01 -7.88 -16.04
N PRO A 174 5.17 -7.80 -14.70
CA PRO A 174 6.40 -8.24 -14.05
C PRO A 174 6.56 -9.75 -14.02
N TYR A 175 7.81 -10.20 -13.99
CA TYR A 175 8.16 -11.48 -13.38
C TYR A 175 8.18 -11.36 -11.85
N ILE A 176 7.90 -12.45 -11.15
CA ILE A 176 7.80 -12.49 -9.69
C ILE A 176 8.67 -13.64 -9.18
N LEU A 177 9.78 -13.29 -8.55
CA LEU A 177 10.62 -14.23 -7.82
C LEU A 177 10.05 -14.42 -6.41
N ILE A 178 9.77 -15.68 -6.05
CA ILE A 178 9.18 -16.06 -4.77
C ILE A 178 10.16 -16.99 -4.06
N THR A 179 10.71 -16.56 -2.93
CA THR A 179 11.69 -17.36 -2.17
C THR A 179 11.55 -17.14 -0.67
N ASP A 180 11.83 -18.19 0.11
CA ASP A 180 11.97 -18.12 1.57
C ASP A 180 13.41 -17.79 2.01
N LYS A 181 14.33 -17.66 1.04
CA LYS A 181 15.75 -17.38 1.29
C LYS A 181 16.01 -15.89 1.51
N LYS A 182 17.13 -15.60 2.18
CA LYS A 182 17.70 -14.25 2.24
C LYS A 182 18.63 -14.04 1.06
N ILE A 183 18.52 -12.88 0.42
CA ILE A 183 19.38 -12.49 -0.70
C ILE A 183 20.37 -11.44 -0.19
N SER A 184 21.60 -11.87 0.09
CA SER A 184 22.69 -10.98 0.51
C SER A 184 23.71 -10.73 -0.60
N ASN A 185 23.87 -11.67 -1.52
CA ASN A 185 24.82 -11.63 -2.61
C ASN A 185 24.09 -11.50 -3.95
N ILE A 186 24.49 -10.52 -4.77
CA ILE A 186 23.86 -10.29 -6.07
C ILE A 186 24.15 -11.41 -7.07
N GLN A 187 25.29 -12.12 -6.92
CA GLN A 187 25.71 -13.21 -7.80
C GLN A 187 24.72 -14.38 -7.81
N ASP A 188 23.94 -14.55 -6.74
CA ASP A 188 22.98 -15.63 -6.61
C ASP A 188 21.76 -15.43 -7.54
N ILE A 189 21.44 -14.18 -7.88
CA ILE A 189 20.31 -13.83 -8.76
C ILE A 189 20.74 -13.19 -10.09
N LEU A 190 22.04 -12.93 -10.25
CA LEU A 190 22.58 -12.29 -11.45
C LEU A 190 22.25 -13.03 -12.76
N PRO A 191 22.30 -14.38 -12.84
CA PRO A 191 21.95 -15.09 -14.07
C PRO A 191 20.51 -14.80 -14.52
N MET A 192 19.55 -14.92 -13.61
CA MET A 192 18.14 -14.62 -13.85
C MET A 192 17.92 -13.15 -14.22
N LEU A 193 18.55 -12.21 -13.49
CA LEU A 193 18.43 -10.78 -13.79
C LEU A 193 18.88 -10.44 -15.21
N GLN A 194 19.93 -11.09 -15.72
CA GLN A 194 20.40 -10.89 -17.09
C GLN A 194 19.39 -11.37 -18.13
N GLU A 195 18.65 -12.45 -17.86
CA GLU A 195 17.62 -12.94 -18.76
C GLU A 195 16.41 -12.00 -18.78
N ILE A 196 15.96 -11.53 -17.62
CA ILE A 196 14.83 -10.60 -17.51
C ILE A 196 15.10 -9.27 -18.22
N VAL A 197 16.33 -8.75 -18.12
CA VAL A 197 16.70 -7.52 -18.85
C VAL A 197 16.67 -7.69 -20.35
N LYS A 198 17.04 -8.87 -20.88
CA LYS A 198 16.96 -9.12 -22.32
C LYS A 198 15.51 -9.07 -22.82
N GLU A 199 14.55 -9.46 -21.99
CA GLU A 199 13.12 -9.34 -22.30
C GLU A 199 12.56 -7.94 -22.06
N GLY A 200 13.30 -7.05 -21.39
CA GLY A 200 12.86 -5.69 -21.07
C GLY A 200 11.70 -5.65 -20.08
N ARG A 201 11.47 -6.72 -19.31
CA ARG A 201 10.38 -6.83 -18.34
C ARG A 201 10.81 -6.41 -16.94
N SER A 202 9.82 -6.05 -16.14
CA SER A 202 9.98 -5.71 -14.73
C SER A 202 10.14 -6.97 -13.87
N LEU A 203 10.75 -6.85 -12.69
CA LEU A 203 10.86 -7.94 -11.71
C LEU A 203 10.45 -7.48 -10.31
N LEU A 204 9.57 -8.26 -9.70
CA LEU A 204 9.30 -8.23 -8.26
C LEU A 204 10.08 -9.34 -7.57
N ILE A 205 10.81 -9.01 -6.50
CA ILE A 205 11.50 -9.97 -5.64
C ILE A 205 10.77 -10.03 -4.29
N ILE A 206 10.21 -11.20 -3.96
CA ILE A 206 9.62 -11.52 -2.66
C ILE A 206 10.54 -12.52 -1.97
N ALA A 207 11.27 -12.06 -0.95
CA ALA A 207 12.28 -12.86 -0.24
C ALA A 207 12.15 -12.67 1.29
N ASP A 208 12.74 -13.55 2.12
CA ASP A 208 12.77 -13.32 3.58
C ASP A 208 13.39 -11.97 3.92
N ASP A 209 14.53 -11.67 3.30
CA ASP A 209 15.14 -10.35 3.32
C ASP A 209 16.05 -10.14 2.12
N VAL A 210 16.23 -8.88 1.69
CA VAL A 210 17.25 -8.49 0.72
C VAL A 210 18.20 -7.51 1.39
N THR A 211 19.44 -7.95 1.61
CA THR A 211 20.42 -7.27 2.46
C THR A 211 21.80 -7.27 1.81
N GLY A 212 22.83 -6.86 2.56
CA GLY A 212 24.22 -6.91 2.11
C GLY A 212 24.47 -6.05 0.88
N GLU A 213 25.25 -6.56 -0.05
CA GLU A 213 25.58 -5.87 -1.31
C GLU A 213 24.47 -5.95 -2.36
N ALA A 214 23.53 -6.90 -2.21
CA ALA A 214 22.45 -7.10 -3.17
C ALA A 214 21.51 -5.87 -3.23
N LEU A 215 21.04 -5.38 -2.08
CA LEU A 215 20.08 -4.27 -2.04
C LEU A 215 20.66 -2.96 -2.64
N PRO A 216 21.84 -2.46 -2.25
CA PRO A 216 22.42 -1.26 -2.86
C PRO A 216 22.67 -1.43 -4.36
N THR A 217 23.06 -2.63 -4.80
CA THR A 217 23.29 -2.91 -6.22
C THR A 217 22.00 -2.86 -7.03
N LEU A 218 20.91 -3.45 -6.52
CA LEU A 218 19.58 -3.36 -7.15
C LEU A 218 19.11 -1.91 -7.23
N VAL A 219 19.21 -1.16 -6.14
CA VAL A 219 18.82 0.26 -6.08
C VAL A 219 19.61 1.10 -7.09
N LEU A 220 20.94 0.96 -7.12
CA LEU A 220 21.78 1.75 -8.02
C LEU A 220 21.45 1.49 -9.50
N ASN A 221 21.21 0.24 -9.86
CA ASN A 221 20.87 -0.12 -11.23
C ASN A 221 19.42 0.27 -11.60
N LYS A 222 18.50 0.27 -10.63
CA LYS A 222 17.15 0.81 -10.80
C LYS A 222 17.18 2.31 -11.08
N ILE A 223 17.96 3.08 -10.33
CA ILE A 223 18.16 4.53 -10.56
C ILE A 223 18.78 4.78 -11.95
N ARG A 224 19.69 3.92 -12.40
CA ARG A 224 20.30 4.01 -13.73
C ARG A 224 19.37 3.58 -14.87
N GLY A 225 18.20 3.03 -14.57
CA GLY A 225 17.25 2.52 -15.56
C GLY A 225 17.67 1.19 -16.19
N THR A 226 18.70 0.51 -15.67
CA THR A 226 19.19 -0.78 -16.20
C THR A 226 18.24 -1.92 -15.83
N PHE A 227 17.72 -1.90 -14.60
CA PHE A 227 16.79 -2.91 -14.08
C PHE A 227 15.51 -2.23 -13.60
N ASN A 228 14.34 -2.68 -14.05
CA ASN A 228 13.09 -2.32 -13.39
C ASN A 228 12.76 -3.37 -12.31
N VAL A 229 13.45 -3.29 -11.16
CA VAL A 229 13.33 -4.25 -10.05
C VAL A 229 12.82 -3.57 -8.79
N VAL A 230 11.90 -4.23 -8.09
CA VAL A 230 11.46 -3.86 -6.74
C VAL A 230 11.58 -5.08 -5.84
N ALA A 231 12.10 -4.89 -4.63
CA ALA A 231 12.23 -5.94 -3.63
C ALA A 231 11.35 -5.63 -2.42
N VAL A 232 10.62 -6.65 -1.96
CA VAL A 232 9.75 -6.62 -0.78
C VAL A 232 10.06 -7.82 0.12
N LYS A 233 9.78 -7.69 1.41
CA LYS A 233 9.89 -8.82 2.33
C LYS A 233 8.73 -9.78 2.14
N ALA A 234 8.97 -11.06 2.34
CA ALA A 234 7.94 -12.08 2.37
C ALA A 234 6.93 -11.78 3.51
N PRO A 235 5.63 -12.02 3.28
CA PRO A 235 4.63 -11.92 4.34
C PRO A 235 4.83 -13.04 5.37
N GLY A 236 4.39 -12.79 6.61
CA GLY A 236 4.45 -13.78 7.68
C GLY A 236 5.84 -14.14 8.19
N PHE A 237 5.89 -15.16 9.05
CA PHE A 237 7.10 -15.68 9.69
C PHE A 237 6.99 -17.19 9.90
N GLY A 238 8.12 -17.90 9.96
CA GLY A 238 8.15 -19.35 10.15
C GLY A 238 7.33 -20.11 9.12
N ASP A 239 6.54 -21.09 9.55
CA ASP A 239 5.71 -21.90 8.65
C ASP A 239 4.62 -21.10 7.96
N ARG A 240 4.08 -20.06 8.62
CA ARG A 240 3.08 -19.17 7.99
C ARG A 240 3.63 -18.48 6.75
N ARG A 241 4.93 -18.15 6.73
CA ARG A 241 5.58 -17.57 5.55
C ARG A 241 5.61 -18.57 4.40
N LYS A 242 5.94 -19.83 4.67
CA LYS A 242 6.00 -20.87 3.63
C LYS A 242 4.64 -21.05 2.98
N GLU A 243 3.59 -21.13 3.80
CA GLU A 243 2.20 -21.21 3.31
C GLU A 243 1.80 -19.96 2.51
N GLN A 244 2.11 -18.76 2.99
CA GLN A 244 1.78 -17.53 2.25
C GLN A 244 2.58 -17.37 0.94
N LEU A 245 3.84 -17.81 0.90
CA LEU A 245 4.61 -17.85 -0.34
C LEU A 245 4.03 -18.86 -1.33
N ALA A 246 3.53 -19.99 -0.84
CA ALA A 246 2.80 -20.95 -1.67
C ALA A 246 1.48 -20.37 -2.22
N ASP A 247 0.75 -19.56 -1.43
CA ASP A 247 -0.43 -18.84 -1.91
C ASP A 247 -0.09 -17.90 -3.07
N ILE A 248 0.97 -17.10 -2.91
CA ILE A 248 1.45 -16.18 -3.95
C ILE A 248 1.90 -16.95 -5.20
N ALA A 249 2.58 -18.08 -5.02
CA ALA A 249 3.01 -18.94 -6.12
C ALA A 249 1.81 -19.51 -6.89
N ALA A 250 0.78 -20.01 -6.19
CA ALA A 250 -0.45 -20.50 -6.81
C ALA A 250 -1.18 -19.41 -7.60
N LEU A 251 -1.27 -18.18 -7.05
CA LEU A 251 -1.89 -17.04 -7.72
C LEU A 251 -1.15 -16.59 -8.98
N THR A 252 0.19 -16.60 -8.95
CA THR A 252 1.04 -16.05 -10.02
C THR A 252 1.53 -17.10 -11.02
N GLY A 253 1.29 -18.39 -10.75
CA GLY A 253 1.80 -19.51 -11.54
C GLY A 253 3.30 -19.77 -11.36
N GLY A 254 3.92 -19.18 -10.33
CA GLY A 254 5.35 -19.34 -10.04
C GLY A 254 5.64 -20.58 -9.19
N THR A 255 6.93 -20.85 -8.98
CA THR A 255 7.42 -21.87 -8.04
C THR A 255 8.18 -21.19 -6.91
N VAL A 256 7.91 -21.60 -5.66
CA VAL A 256 8.66 -21.11 -4.50
C VAL A 256 10.07 -21.69 -4.53
N ILE A 257 11.09 -20.84 -4.68
CA ILE A 257 12.49 -21.25 -4.64
C ILE A 257 12.91 -21.41 -3.17
N SER A 258 12.96 -22.65 -2.70
CA SER A 258 13.22 -23.00 -1.31
C SER A 258 14.28 -24.10 -1.18
N GLU A 259 15.03 -24.04 -0.09
CA GLU A 259 15.99 -25.10 0.29
C GLU A 259 15.29 -26.44 0.58
N ASP A 260 14.07 -26.40 1.13
CA ASP A 260 13.30 -27.61 1.45
C ASP A 260 12.90 -28.39 0.18
N LEU A 261 12.80 -27.68 -0.95
CA LEU A 261 12.52 -28.26 -2.27
C LEU A 261 13.80 -28.57 -3.07
N GLY A 262 14.98 -28.34 -2.48
CA GLY A 262 16.27 -28.54 -3.15
C GLY A 262 16.54 -27.55 -4.28
N LEU A 263 15.90 -26.38 -4.28
CA LEU A 263 16.05 -25.37 -5.34
C LEU A 263 17.03 -24.27 -4.91
N GLU A 264 17.94 -23.91 -5.82
CA GLU A 264 18.91 -22.84 -5.63
C GLU A 264 18.56 -21.58 -6.46
N LEU A 265 18.87 -20.40 -5.91
CA LEU A 265 18.63 -19.13 -6.60
C LEU A 265 19.44 -19.01 -7.91
N LYS A 266 20.65 -19.58 -7.93
CA LYS A 266 21.56 -19.55 -9.08
C LYS A 266 21.04 -20.32 -10.28
N ASP A 267 20.26 -21.37 -10.03
CA ASP A 267 19.73 -22.28 -11.04
C ASP A 267 18.28 -21.95 -11.42
N THR A 268 17.74 -20.85 -10.89
CA THR A 268 16.35 -20.46 -11.13
C THR A 268 16.15 -20.06 -12.60
N GLN A 269 15.15 -20.67 -13.23
CA GLN A 269 14.78 -20.42 -14.62
C GLN A 269 13.59 -19.47 -14.70
N LEU A 270 13.44 -18.75 -15.83
CA LEU A 270 12.29 -17.87 -16.08
C LEU A 270 10.93 -18.60 -15.97
N SER A 271 10.88 -19.89 -16.32
CA SER A 271 9.68 -20.73 -16.21
C SER A 271 9.20 -20.95 -14.78
N GLN A 272 10.07 -20.74 -13.79
CA GLN A 272 9.75 -20.88 -12.37
C GLN A 272 9.29 -19.55 -11.74
N LEU A 273 9.43 -18.43 -12.46
CA LEU A 273 8.99 -17.13 -11.98
C LEU A 273 7.48 -16.99 -12.17
N GLY A 274 6.81 -16.45 -11.16
CA GLY A 274 5.42 -16.06 -11.27
C GLY A 274 5.25 -14.88 -12.22
N GLN A 275 4.03 -14.68 -12.70
CA GLN A 275 3.67 -13.55 -13.55
C GLN A 275 2.35 -12.95 -13.10
N ALA A 276 2.20 -11.65 -13.36
CA ALA A 276 0.96 -10.92 -13.17
C ALA A 276 0.85 -9.82 -14.22
N ARG A 277 -0.35 -9.31 -14.47
CA ARG A 277 -0.56 -8.14 -15.35
C ARG A 277 0.02 -6.88 -14.75
N ARG A 278 -0.20 -6.65 -13.45
CA ARG A 278 0.28 -5.46 -12.73
C ARG A 278 0.59 -5.79 -11.27
N VAL A 279 1.64 -5.17 -10.75
CA VAL A 279 1.92 -5.13 -9.31
C VAL A 279 2.14 -3.69 -8.89
N THR A 280 1.43 -3.26 -7.85
CA THR A 280 1.62 -1.94 -7.22
C THR A 280 2.17 -2.14 -5.81
N ILE A 281 3.29 -1.49 -5.50
CA ILE A 281 3.97 -1.58 -4.20
C ILE A 281 4.07 -0.19 -3.58
N THR A 282 3.48 -0.03 -2.40
CA THR A 282 3.58 1.17 -1.58
C THR A 282 4.66 0.99 -0.51
N LYS A 283 4.76 1.96 0.41
CA LYS A 283 5.63 1.84 1.59
C LYS A 283 5.24 0.68 2.51
N ASP A 284 3.95 0.38 2.59
CA ASP A 284 3.40 -0.52 3.61
C ASP A 284 2.71 -1.75 3.02
N SER A 285 2.36 -1.75 1.74
CA SER A 285 1.64 -2.86 1.08
C SER A 285 2.19 -3.21 -0.31
N THR A 286 1.92 -4.44 -0.73
CA THR A 286 2.10 -4.92 -2.11
C THR A 286 0.79 -5.52 -2.60
N THR A 287 0.35 -5.10 -3.78
CA THR A 287 -0.89 -5.57 -4.41
C THR A 287 -0.56 -6.17 -5.78
N ILE A 288 -0.89 -7.45 -5.96
CA ILE A 288 -0.72 -8.21 -7.20
C ILE A 288 -2.10 -8.31 -7.86
N VAL A 289 -2.20 -7.83 -9.10
CA VAL A 289 -3.45 -7.79 -9.87
C VAL A 289 -3.32 -8.68 -11.10
N ASP A 290 -4.30 -9.57 -11.27
CA ASP A 290 -4.44 -10.47 -12.41
C ASP A 290 -3.19 -11.37 -12.57
N GLY A 291 -3.01 -12.24 -11.57
CA GLY A 291 -1.94 -13.24 -11.53
C GLY A 291 -2.14 -14.31 -12.61
N SER A 292 -1.06 -14.80 -13.20
CA SER A 292 -1.10 -15.80 -14.29
C SER A 292 -1.22 -17.25 -13.80
N GLY A 293 -1.67 -17.45 -12.55
CA GLY A 293 -1.93 -18.77 -11.98
C GLY A 293 -3.12 -19.47 -12.64
N ALA A 294 -3.09 -20.81 -12.67
CA ALA A 294 -4.23 -21.59 -13.13
C ALA A 294 -5.36 -21.53 -12.10
N LYS A 295 -6.59 -21.31 -12.55
CA LYS A 295 -7.77 -21.23 -11.68
C LYS A 295 -7.95 -22.49 -10.82
N GLU A 296 -7.61 -23.65 -11.40
CA GLU A 296 -7.63 -24.93 -10.69
C GLU A 296 -6.66 -24.95 -9.50
N ALA A 297 -5.44 -24.41 -9.67
CA ALA A 297 -4.44 -24.34 -8.61
C ALA A 297 -4.86 -23.39 -7.48
N ILE A 298 -5.48 -22.26 -7.84
CA ILE A 298 -6.03 -21.31 -6.85
C ILE A 298 -7.18 -21.96 -6.08
N GLN A 299 -8.10 -22.63 -6.77
CA GLN A 299 -9.23 -23.31 -6.14
C GLN A 299 -8.79 -24.45 -5.22
N GLU A 300 -7.84 -25.28 -5.66
CA GLU A 300 -7.25 -26.34 -4.85
C GLU A 300 -6.59 -25.78 -3.58
N ARG A 301 -5.93 -24.61 -3.70
CA ARG A 301 -5.32 -23.94 -2.56
C ARG A 301 -6.37 -23.43 -1.57
N VAL A 302 -7.43 -22.79 -2.06
CA VAL A 302 -8.57 -22.35 -1.23
C VAL A 302 -9.20 -23.53 -0.49
N ASP A 303 -9.41 -24.65 -1.17
CA ASP A 303 -10.02 -25.84 -0.56
C ASP A 303 -9.10 -26.52 0.46
N THR A 304 -7.79 -26.48 0.24
CA THR A 304 -6.79 -26.94 1.22
C THR A 304 -6.87 -26.11 2.51
N ILE A 305 -6.93 -24.79 2.40
CA ILE A 305 -7.04 -23.89 3.56
C ILE A 305 -8.36 -24.11 4.30
N ARG A 306 -9.48 -24.28 3.58
CA ARG A 306 -10.78 -24.58 4.20
C ARG A 306 -10.75 -25.86 5.03
N LYS A 307 -10.16 -26.94 4.48
CA LYS A 307 -9.99 -28.20 5.21
C LYS A 307 -9.12 -28.04 6.45
N GLN A 308 -8.00 -27.32 6.34
CA GLN A 308 -7.13 -27.04 7.49
C GLN A 308 -7.87 -26.29 8.61
N ILE A 309 -8.74 -25.35 8.26
CA ILE A 309 -9.57 -24.62 9.23
C ILE A 309 -10.55 -25.57 9.92
N GLU A 310 -11.25 -26.42 9.17
CA GLU A 310 -12.19 -27.42 9.72
C GLU A 310 -11.48 -28.39 10.66
N ASP A 311 -10.33 -28.93 10.26
CA ASP A 311 -9.54 -29.85 11.09
C ASP A 311 -9.03 -29.20 12.37
N THR A 312 -8.63 -27.92 12.31
CA THR A 312 -8.17 -27.16 13.49
C THR A 312 -9.31 -26.83 14.46
N LEU A 313 -10.54 -26.65 13.96
CA LEU A 313 -11.73 -26.42 14.80
C LEU A 313 -12.27 -27.70 15.45
N LEU A 314 -11.91 -28.87 14.91
CA LEU A 314 -12.32 -30.19 15.41
C LEU A 314 -11.36 -30.77 16.47
N THR A 315 -10.19 -30.18 16.65
CA THR A 315 -9.20 -30.51 17.69
C THR A 315 -9.19 -29.49 18.83
#